data_AF-A0A924Y2B4-F1
#
_entry.id   AF-A0A924Y2B4-F1
#
_cell.length_a   1.000
_cell.length_b   1.000
_cell.length_c   1.000
_cell.angle_alpha   90.00
_cell.angle_beta   90.00
_cell.angle_gamma   90.00
#
_symmetry.space_group_name_H-M   'P 1'
#
loop_
_entity.id
_entity.type
_entity.pdbx_description
1 polymer ?
#
loop_
_entity_poly.entity_id
_entity_poly.type
_entity_poly.pdbx_seq_one_letter_code
_entity_poly.pdbx_strand_id
1 'polypeptide(L)'
;MRKPLGEEAVRGRIRDYDMKADTWVHESRLCRDLRSLPEEARFRILKDLHAVNFPRALILVYWCIDSLDYCETFLRDGLLTADPQSIRLYVRHLAPKLDWQYFFRVLEEMLATYPEGVRRAVYFVRRESFGEHLPDDEWQQVTGRVRAIQSDERYIVACRLISPPDVWQGTEIKRDPGVTPLYRRNQRARFGEAREMQYRRVIRPK
;
A
#
# COMPACT_ATOMS: atom_id res chain seq x y z
N MET A 1 27.64 -8.63 -17.16
CA MET A 1 26.36 -8.86 -16.45
C MET A 1 26.68 -9.34 -15.04
N ARG A 2 26.12 -8.74 -13.98
CA ARG A 2 26.27 -9.26 -12.60
C ARG A 2 25.31 -10.44 -12.42
N LYS A 3 25.76 -11.55 -11.83
CA LYS A 3 24.89 -12.69 -11.49
C LYS A 3 23.77 -12.22 -10.54
N PRO A 4 22.52 -12.70 -10.71
CA PRO A 4 21.46 -12.42 -9.76
C PRO A 4 21.84 -12.93 -8.37
N LEU A 5 21.42 -12.21 -7.33
CA LEU A 5 21.68 -12.59 -5.95
C LEU A 5 20.71 -13.70 -5.56
N GLY A 6 21.18 -14.68 -4.79
CA GLY A 6 20.30 -15.67 -4.17
C GLY A 6 19.42 -15.05 -3.08
N GLU A 7 18.32 -15.72 -2.74
CA GLU A 7 17.34 -15.25 -1.73
C GLU A 7 18.01 -14.90 -0.39
N GLU A 8 18.92 -15.74 0.10
CA GLU A 8 19.67 -15.51 1.35
C GLU A 8 20.53 -14.24 1.31
N ALA A 9 21.15 -13.94 0.15
CA ALA A 9 21.94 -12.72 0.00
C ALA A 9 21.05 -11.47 0.01
N VAL A 10 19.83 -11.56 -0.52
CA VAL A 10 18.84 -10.46 -0.47
C VAL A 10 18.30 -10.29 0.95
N ARG A 11 18.00 -11.38 1.66
CA ARG A 11 17.60 -11.36 3.08
C ARG A 11 18.67 -10.72 3.97
N GLY A 12 19.93 -11.12 3.79
CA GLY A 12 21.06 -10.51 4.49
C GLY A 12 21.15 -9.00 4.25
N ARG A 13 21.00 -8.57 3.00
CA ARG A 13 20.98 -7.14 2.65
C ARG A 13 19.81 -6.38 3.27
N ILE A 14 18.64 -6.98 3.40
CA ILE A 14 17.49 -6.36 4.07
C ILE A 14 17.78 -6.14 5.55
N ARG A 15 18.43 -7.10 6.22
CA ARG A 15 18.86 -6.93 7.62
C ARG A 15 19.89 -5.81 7.76
N ASP A 16 20.90 -5.79 6.88
CA ASP A 16 21.92 -4.72 6.88
C ASP A 16 21.34 -3.34 6.55
N TYR A 17 20.24 -3.31 5.80
CA TYR A 17 19.54 -2.11 5.39
C TYR A 17 18.86 -1.43 6.58
N ASP A 18 18.25 -2.21 7.47
CA ASP A 18 17.51 -1.73 8.64
C ASP A 18 18.40 -0.88 9.58
N MET A 19 19.73 -1.04 9.47
CA MET A 19 20.71 -0.32 10.29
C MET A 19 21.28 0.95 9.66
N LYS A 20 20.94 1.30 8.41
CA LYS A 20 21.55 2.45 7.70
C LYS A 20 20.51 3.52 7.36
N ALA A 21 20.88 4.78 7.56
CA ALA A 21 20.03 5.94 7.29
C ALA A 21 19.38 5.88 5.89
N ASP A 22 18.06 6.09 5.86
CA ASP A 22 17.20 6.04 4.67
C ASP A 22 17.75 6.89 3.53
N THR A 23 18.42 6.25 2.57
CA THR A 23 18.76 6.89 1.30
C THR A 23 18.07 6.18 0.16
N TRP A 24 17.44 6.98 -0.71
CA TRP A 24 16.78 6.55 -1.94
C TRP A 24 17.64 5.66 -2.84
N VAL A 25 18.97 5.86 -2.79
CA VAL A 25 19.96 5.04 -3.52
C VAL A 25 19.92 3.60 -3.03
N HIS A 26 19.86 3.40 -1.71
CA HIS A 26 19.76 2.07 -1.14
C HIS A 26 18.40 1.45 -1.47
N GLU A 27 17.29 2.18 -1.36
CA GLU A 27 15.94 1.65 -1.69
C GLU A 27 15.88 1.17 -3.16
N SER A 28 16.40 1.97 -4.07
CA SER A 28 16.41 1.66 -5.51
C SER A 28 17.25 0.41 -5.81
N ARG A 29 18.34 0.20 -5.06
CA ARG A 29 19.17 -1.01 -5.18
C ARG A 29 18.44 -2.23 -4.63
N LEU A 30 17.80 -2.09 -3.47
CA LEU A 30 17.03 -3.17 -2.85
C LEU A 30 15.85 -3.59 -3.74
N CYS A 31 15.11 -2.63 -4.31
CA CYS A 31 14.06 -2.92 -5.29
C CYS A 31 14.59 -3.68 -6.51
N ARG A 32 15.78 -3.33 -7.02
CA ARG A 32 16.41 -4.03 -8.13
C ARG A 32 16.79 -5.46 -7.77
N ASP A 33 17.39 -5.63 -6.59
CA ASP A 33 17.78 -6.95 -6.09
C ASP A 33 16.54 -7.83 -5.87
N LEU A 34 15.49 -7.31 -5.23
CA LEU A 34 14.20 -8.00 -5.07
C LEU A 34 13.60 -8.38 -6.42
N ARG A 35 13.49 -7.44 -7.38
CA ARG A 35 12.94 -7.71 -8.71
C ARG A 35 13.76 -8.71 -9.55
N SER A 36 14.97 -9.06 -9.13
CA SER A 36 15.75 -10.13 -9.77
C SER A 36 15.34 -11.54 -9.30
N LEU A 37 14.54 -11.64 -8.24
CA LEU A 37 14.01 -12.89 -7.70
C LEU A 37 12.62 -13.21 -8.30
N PRO A 38 12.22 -14.50 -8.30
CA PRO A 38 10.84 -14.90 -8.55
C PRO A 38 9.87 -14.21 -7.60
N GLU A 39 8.65 -13.93 -8.05
CA GLU A 39 7.72 -13.11 -7.28
C GLU A 39 7.29 -13.72 -5.95
N GLU A 40 7.10 -15.03 -5.91
CA GLU A 40 6.84 -15.76 -4.68
C GLU A 40 7.96 -15.59 -3.65
N ALA A 41 9.22 -15.61 -4.08
CA ALA A 41 10.36 -15.33 -3.22
C ALA A 41 10.34 -13.87 -2.71
N ARG A 42 10.02 -12.91 -3.59
CA ARG A 42 9.83 -11.49 -3.20
C ARG A 42 8.74 -11.38 -2.13
N PHE A 43 7.60 -12.04 -2.34
CA PHE A 43 6.47 -12.03 -1.42
C PHE A 43 6.85 -12.57 -0.04
N ARG A 44 7.48 -13.76 0.04
CA ARG A 44 7.95 -14.35 1.31
C ARG A 44 8.91 -13.44 2.05
N ILE A 45 9.91 -12.90 1.34
CA ILE A 45 10.89 -11.98 1.93
C ILE A 45 10.22 -10.71 2.47
N LEU A 46 9.26 -10.15 1.72
CA LEU A 46 8.55 -8.95 2.13
C LEU A 46 7.58 -9.21 3.28
N LYS A 47 7.00 -10.42 3.40
CA LYS A 47 6.23 -10.85 4.56
C LYS A 47 7.07 -10.91 5.82
N ASP A 48 8.30 -11.44 5.71
CA ASP A 48 9.23 -11.48 6.84
C ASP A 48 9.69 -10.07 7.24
N LEU A 49 10.00 -9.21 6.25
CA LEU A 49 10.32 -7.81 6.50
C LEU A 49 9.14 -7.06 7.14
N HIS A 50 7.91 -7.36 6.72
CA HIS A 50 6.72 -6.72 7.25
C HIS A 50 6.54 -6.94 8.76
N ALA A 51 6.98 -8.10 9.28
CA ALA A 51 6.96 -8.38 10.71
C ALA A 51 7.98 -7.57 11.53
N VAL A 52 9.03 -7.05 10.90
CA VAL A 52 10.14 -6.34 11.57
C VAL A 52 10.09 -4.83 11.30
N ASN A 53 9.85 -4.43 10.05
CA ASN A 53 9.80 -3.05 9.59
C ASN A 53 8.65 -2.87 8.57
N PHE A 54 7.43 -2.73 9.10
CA PHE A 54 6.20 -2.71 8.32
C PHE A 54 6.12 -1.55 7.30
N PRO A 55 6.50 -0.28 7.60
CA PRO A 55 6.34 0.81 6.65
C PRO A 55 7.22 0.60 5.42
N ARG A 56 8.46 0.15 5.66
CA ARG A 56 9.44 -0.17 4.62
C ARG A 56 8.95 -1.32 3.74
N ALA A 57 8.40 -2.37 4.36
CA ALA A 57 7.83 -3.51 3.64
C ALA A 57 6.71 -3.07 2.69
N LEU A 58 5.75 -2.26 3.14
CA LEU A 58 4.64 -1.80 2.31
C LEU A 58 5.10 -0.96 1.11
N ILE A 59 6.11 -0.10 1.30
CA ILE A 59 6.73 0.64 0.19
C ILE A 59 7.32 -0.34 -0.82
N LEU A 60 8.07 -1.34 -0.36
CA LEU A 60 8.69 -2.32 -1.26
C LEU A 60 7.66 -3.22 -1.94
N VAL A 61 6.56 -3.60 -1.27
CA VAL A 61 5.42 -4.31 -1.86
C VAL A 61 4.87 -3.50 -3.03
N TYR A 62 4.59 -2.21 -2.81
CA TYR A 62 4.15 -1.31 -3.87
C TYR A 62 5.12 -1.27 -5.06
N TRP A 63 6.43 -1.36 -4.84
CA TRP A 63 7.38 -1.34 -5.97
C TRP A 63 7.65 -2.72 -6.58
N CYS A 64 7.57 -3.80 -5.82
CA CYS A 64 8.17 -5.08 -6.21
C CYS A 64 7.15 -6.21 -6.39
N ILE A 65 5.90 -6.04 -5.98
CA ILE A 65 4.84 -7.03 -6.17
C ILE A 65 3.87 -6.51 -7.23
N ASP A 66 3.54 -7.39 -8.17
CA ASP A 66 2.66 -7.15 -9.31
C ASP A 66 1.38 -7.99 -9.22
N SER A 67 1.44 -9.16 -8.56
CA SER A 67 0.29 -10.01 -8.26
C SER A 67 -0.72 -9.33 -7.35
N LEU A 68 -1.97 -9.25 -7.80
CA LEU A 68 -3.08 -8.76 -7.02
C LEU A 68 -3.35 -9.64 -5.80
N ASP A 69 -3.22 -10.97 -5.92
CA ASP A 69 -3.48 -11.91 -4.82
C ASP A 69 -2.48 -11.70 -3.66
N TYR A 70 -1.22 -11.43 -3.98
CA TYR A 70 -0.21 -11.10 -2.96
C TYR A 70 -0.48 -9.73 -2.33
N CYS A 71 -0.89 -8.73 -3.11
CA CYS A 71 -1.28 -7.43 -2.58
C CYS A 71 -2.54 -7.52 -1.71
N GLU A 72 -3.52 -8.34 -2.09
CA GLU A 72 -4.73 -8.63 -1.32
C GLU A 72 -4.35 -9.28 0.01
N THR A 73 -3.42 -10.23 0.01
CA THR A 73 -2.94 -10.88 1.24
C THR A 73 -2.40 -9.85 2.23
N PHE A 74 -1.53 -8.93 1.77
CA PHE A 74 -1.08 -7.83 2.61
C PHE A 74 -2.23 -6.95 3.09
N LEU A 75 -3.20 -6.62 2.23
CA LEU A 75 -4.34 -5.79 2.63
C LEU A 75 -5.17 -6.48 3.72
N ARG A 76 -5.49 -7.76 3.58
CA ARG A 76 -6.25 -8.53 4.57
C ARG A 76 -5.53 -8.61 5.90
N ASP A 77 -4.22 -8.88 5.88
CA ASP A 77 -3.40 -8.85 7.10
C ASP A 77 -3.47 -7.48 7.78
N GLY A 78 -3.32 -6.41 7.01
CA GLY A 78 -3.41 -5.04 7.50
C GLY A 78 -4.77 -4.72 8.09
N LEU A 79 -5.86 -5.13 7.44
CA LEU A 79 -7.20 -4.95 7.97
C LEU A 79 -7.36 -5.63 9.33
N LEU A 80 -6.80 -6.84 9.51
CA LEU A 80 -6.89 -7.59 10.75
C LEU A 80 -6.05 -6.98 11.88
N THR A 81 -4.81 -6.60 11.61
CA THR A 81 -3.81 -6.31 12.65
C THR A 81 -3.40 -4.85 12.77
N ALA A 82 -3.61 -4.02 11.74
CA ALA A 82 -3.02 -2.69 11.70
C ALA A 82 -3.78 -1.71 12.60
N ASP A 83 -3.03 -0.99 13.43
CA ASP A 83 -3.52 0.13 14.22
C ASP A 83 -4.00 1.31 13.32
N PRO A 84 -4.61 2.36 13.91
CA PRO A 84 -5.03 3.58 13.22
C PRO A 84 -4.04 4.19 12.22
N GLN A 85 -2.78 4.31 12.61
CA GLN A 85 -1.77 5.01 11.83
C GLN A 85 -1.22 4.07 10.76
N SER A 86 -1.05 2.80 11.12
CA SER A 86 -0.57 1.76 10.23
C SER A 86 -1.53 1.51 9.06
N ILE A 87 -2.85 1.46 9.31
CA ILE A 87 -3.85 1.20 8.26
C ILE A 87 -3.84 2.27 7.15
N ARG A 88 -3.50 3.52 7.49
CA ARG A 88 -3.32 4.61 6.52
C ARG A 88 -2.23 4.27 5.50
N LEU A 89 -1.15 3.62 5.93
CA LEU A 89 -0.06 3.21 5.04
C LEU A 89 -0.50 2.06 4.11
N TYR A 90 -1.29 1.10 4.60
CA TYR A 90 -1.89 0.07 3.76
C TYR A 90 -2.78 0.66 2.67
N VAL A 91 -3.70 1.56 3.03
CA VAL A 91 -4.56 2.24 2.05
C VAL A 91 -3.70 3.00 1.04
N ARG A 92 -2.71 3.77 1.50
CA ARG A 92 -1.85 4.57 0.62
C ARG A 92 -1.04 3.73 -0.39
N HIS A 93 -0.56 2.57 0.02
CA HIS A 93 0.37 1.77 -0.80
C HIS A 93 -0.31 0.62 -1.54
N LEU A 94 -1.39 0.04 -1.03
CA LEU A 94 -2.06 -1.09 -1.66
C LEU A 94 -3.28 -0.69 -2.49
N ALA A 95 -4.02 0.36 -2.11
CA ALA A 95 -5.17 0.79 -2.89
C ALA A 95 -4.84 1.21 -4.34
N PRO A 96 -3.73 1.93 -4.63
CA PRO A 96 -3.36 2.21 -6.01
C PRO A 96 -2.92 0.95 -6.78
N LYS A 97 -2.46 -0.08 -6.07
CA LYS A 97 -1.99 -1.33 -6.66
C LYS A 97 -3.12 -2.28 -7.01
N LEU A 98 -4.13 -2.33 -6.15
CA LEU A 98 -5.29 -3.17 -6.34
C LEU A 98 -6.30 -2.57 -7.32
N ASP A 99 -6.23 -1.25 -7.61
CA ASP A 99 -7.33 -0.47 -8.16
C ASP A 99 -8.51 -0.33 -7.19
N TRP A 100 -9.38 0.66 -7.43
CA TRP A 100 -10.46 0.96 -6.50
C TRP A 100 -11.55 -0.11 -6.50
N GLN A 101 -11.85 -0.73 -7.65
CA GLN A 101 -12.93 -1.72 -7.74
C GLN A 101 -12.58 -2.95 -6.92
N TYR A 102 -11.36 -3.47 -7.11
CA TYR A 102 -10.84 -4.62 -6.38
C TYR A 102 -10.63 -4.31 -4.90
N PHE A 103 -10.07 -3.14 -4.58
CA PHE A 103 -9.88 -2.71 -3.19
C PHE A 103 -11.20 -2.71 -2.42
N PHE A 104 -12.26 -2.13 -2.98
CA PHE A 104 -13.57 -2.13 -2.34
C PHE A 104 -14.23 -3.51 -2.27
N ARG A 105 -14.02 -4.38 -3.27
CA ARG A 105 -14.46 -5.78 -3.20
C ARG A 105 -13.88 -6.47 -1.96
N VAL A 106 -12.57 -6.33 -1.73
CA VAL A 106 -11.90 -6.90 -0.54
C VAL A 106 -12.47 -6.31 0.75
N LEU A 107 -12.73 -5.00 0.80
CA LEU A 107 -13.34 -4.37 1.97
C LEU A 107 -14.76 -4.88 2.24
N GLU A 108 -15.58 -5.04 1.21
CA GLU A 108 -16.95 -5.56 1.31
C GLU A 108 -16.97 -7.00 1.82
N GLU A 109 -16.05 -7.84 1.35
CA GLU A 109 -15.88 -9.21 1.85
C GLU A 109 -15.42 -9.22 3.31
N MET A 110 -14.43 -8.39 3.66
CA MET A 110 -13.90 -8.30 5.03
C MET A 110 -14.87 -7.64 6.00
N LEU A 111 -15.88 -6.90 5.53
CA LEU A 111 -16.89 -6.27 6.38
C LEU A 111 -17.71 -7.30 7.14
N ALA A 112 -17.89 -8.50 6.58
CA ALA A 112 -18.61 -9.59 7.23
C ALA A 112 -17.86 -10.18 8.42
N THR A 113 -16.53 -10.26 8.34
CA THR A 113 -15.69 -10.97 9.31
C THR A 113 -14.94 -10.03 10.24
N TYR A 114 -14.57 -8.85 9.77
CA TYR A 114 -13.76 -7.89 10.49
C TYR A 114 -14.15 -6.43 10.18
N PRO A 115 -15.36 -6.00 10.59
CA PRO A 115 -15.89 -4.68 10.24
C PRO A 115 -15.06 -3.52 10.78
N GLU A 116 -14.31 -3.73 11.87
CA GLU A 116 -13.50 -2.69 12.48
C GLU A 116 -12.27 -2.31 11.65
N GLY A 117 -11.58 -3.29 11.05
CA GLY A 117 -10.48 -3.00 10.13
C GLY A 117 -10.96 -2.26 8.88
N VAL A 118 -12.12 -2.67 8.37
CA VAL A 118 -12.79 -2.01 7.23
C VAL A 118 -13.16 -0.57 7.58
N ARG A 119 -13.71 -0.32 8.77
CA ARG A 119 -14.01 1.03 9.27
C ARG A 119 -12.80 1.94 9.21
N ARG A 120 -11.67 1.47 9.75
CA ARG A 120 -10.40 2.21 9.73
C ARG A 120 -9.91 2.47 8.31
N ALA A 121 -9.95 1.47 7.43
CA ALA A 121 -9.51 1.63 6.05
C ALA A 121 -10.37 2.65 5.29
N VAL A 122 -11.70 2.53 5.37
CA VAL A 122 -12.66 3.45 4.73
C VAL A 122 -12.45 4.89 5.20
N TYR A 123 -12.17 5.11 6.49
CA TYR A 123 -11.88 6.45 7.01
C TYR A 123 -10.72 7.15 6.28
N PHE A 124 -9.67 6.40 5.90
CA PHE A 124 -8.49 6.91 5.20
C PHE A 124 -8.60 6.89 3.68
N VAL A 125 -9.70 6.42 3.10
CA VAL A 125 -9.91 6.52 1.65
C VAL A 125 -10.02 8.00 1.25
N ARG A 126 -9.15 8.40 0.33
CA ARG A 126 -9.13 9.72 -0.29
C ARG A 126 -8.93 9.53 -1.79
N ARG A 127 -9.12 10.59 -2.58
CA ARG A 127 -8.94 10.52 -4.03
C ARG A 127 -7.52 10.09 -4.40
N GLU A 128 -6.54 10.59 -3.65
CA GLU A 128 -5.12 10.30 -3.81
C GLU A 128 -4.76 8.84 -3.46
N SER A 129 -5.63 8.11 -2.77
CA SER A 129 -5.45 6.69 -2.47
C SER A 129 -5.48 5.81 -3.71
N PHE A 130 -6.03 6.30 -4.83
CA PHE A 130 -6.12 5.55 -6.09
C PHE A 130 -5.29 6.19 -7.22
N GLY A 131 -4.37 7.09 -6.86
CA GLY A 131 -3.48 7.80 -7.79
C GLY A 131 -3.75 9.31 -7.87
N GLU A 132 -2.84 10.06 -8.50
CA GLU A 132 -2.87 11.53 -8.52
C GLU A 132 -4.07 12.11 -9.31
N HIS A 133 -4.72 11.33 -10.18
CA HIS A 133 -5.81 11.79 -11.06
C HIS A 133 -6.86 10.69 -11.33
N LEU A 134 -7.60 10.25 -10.30
CA LEU A 134 -8.82 9.47 -10.52
C LEU A 134 -9.87 10.38 -11.18
N PRO A 135 -10.52 10.02 -12.30
CA PRO A 135 -11.59 10.82 -12.92
C PRO A 135 -12.75 11.15 -11.96
N ASP A 136 -13.47 12.24 -12.22
CA ASP A 136 -14.55 12.69 -11.31
C ASP A 136 -15.70 11.67 -11.24
N ASP A 137 -16.05 11.04 -12.35
CA ASP A 137 -17.08 9.99 -12.44
C ASP A 137 -16.66 8.72 -11.69
N GLU A 138 -15.39 8.31 -11.78
CA GLU A 138 -14.86 7.21 -10.97
C GLU A 138 -14.81 7.57 -9.48
N TRP A 139 -14.43 8.81 -9.13
CA TRP A 139 -14.45 9.26 -7.74
C TRP A 139 -15.88 9.31 -7.17
N GLN A 140 -16.88 9.68 -7.97
CA GLN A 140 -18.29 9.57 -7.58
C GLN A 140 -18.67 8.12 -7.26
N GLN A 141 -18.23 7.15 -8.06
CA GLN A 141 -18.47 5.72 -7.79
C GLN A 141 -17.78 5.27 -6.50
N VAL A 142 -16.53 5.68 -6.28
CA VAL A 142 -15.79 5.41 -5.04
C VAL A 142 -16.52 5.97 -3.82
N THR A 143 -16.95 7.23 -3.87
CA THR A 143 -17.70 7.84 -2.74
C THR A 143 -19.06 7.16 -2.53
N GLY A 144 -19.71 6.70 -3.61
CA GLY A 144 -20.90 5.86 -3.53
C GLY A 144 -20.65 4.56 -2.76
N ARG A 145 -19.56 3.85 -3.07
CA ARG A 145 -19.17 2.62 -2.35
C ARG A 145 -18.78 2.87 -0.89
N VAL A 146 -18.08 3.95 -0.61
CA VAL A 146 -17.79 4.38 0.77
C VAL A 146 -19.09 4.57 1.54
N ARG A 147 -20.07 5.28 0.98
CA ARG A 147 -21.38 5.48 1.61
C ARG A 147 -22.14 4.16 1.79
N ALA A 148 -22.08 3.26 0.82
CA ALA A 148 -22.71 1.95 0.92
C ALA A 148 -22.15 1.15 2.11
N ILE A 149 -20.82 1.07 2.24
CA ILE A 149 -20.17 0.42 3.38
C ILE A 149 -20.52 1.12 4.69
N GLN A 150 -20.51 2.46 4.73
CA GLN A 150 -20.82 3.23 5.94
C GLN A 150 -22.28 3.10 6.39
N SER A 151 -23.18 2.75 5.46
CA SER A 151 -24.60 2.52 5.75
C SER A 151 -24.90 1.08 6.15
N ASP A 152 -23.93 0.17 6.04
CA ASP A 152 -24.07 -1.22 6.45
C ASP A 152 -24.20 -1.34 7.97
N GLU A 153 -25.14 -2.15 8.45
CA GLU A 153 -25.39 -2.32 9.89
C GLU A 153 -24.14 -2.79 10.65
N ARG A 154 -23.33 -3.66 10.05
CA ARG A 154 -22.09 -4.18 10.66
C ARG A 154 -21.07 -3.06 10.86
N TYR A 155 -20.98 -2.14 9.90
CA TYR A 155 -20.14 -0.96 10.00
C TYR A 155 -20.65 -0.01 11.09
N ILE A 156 -21.96 0.23 11.15
CA ILE A 156 -22.59 1.10 12.14
C ILE A 156 -22.38 0.56 13.56
N VAL A 157 -22.57 -0.75 13.76
CA VAL A 157 -22.31 -1.41 15.04
C VAL A 157 -20.84 -1.28 15.44
N ALA A 158 -19.90 -1.53 14.51
CA ALA A 158 -18.47 -1.33 14.77
C ALA A 158 -18.14 0.12 15.18
N CYS A 159 -18.78 1.11 14.55
CA CYS A 159 -18.64 2.52 14.94
C CYS A 159 -19.16 2.83 16.34
N ARG A 160 -20.17 2.11 16.84
CA ARG A 160 -20.77 2.36 18.17
C ARG A 160 -19.96 1.73 19.30
N LEU A 161 -19.25 0.64 19.03
CA LEU A 161 -18.47 -0.09 20.02
C LEU A 161 -17.14 0.60 20.37
N ILE A 162 -16.73 1.61 19.61
CA ILE A 162 -15.44 2.30 19.78
C ILE A 162 -15.68 3.80 19.74
N SER A 163 -15.20 4.51 20.78
CA SER A 163 -15.34 5.96 20.91
C SER A 163 -14.87 6.75 19.68
N PRO A 164 -15.39 7.98 19.47
CA PRO A 164 -15.30 8.69 18.19
C PRO A 164 -13.86 8.98 17.71
N PRO A 165 -13.70 9.39 16.44
CA PRO A 165 -12.42 9.69 15.77
C PRO A 165 -11.53 10.75 16.43
N ASP A 166 -11.93 11.39 17.53
CA ASP A 166 -11.18 12.47 18.17
C ASP A 166 -9.83 12.00 18.76
N VAL A 167 -9.68 10.70 19.05
CA VAL A 167 -8.39 10.10 19.42
C VAL A 167 -7.44 9.94 18.21
N TRP A 168 -7.98 9.98 16.98
CA TRP A 168 -7.27 9.65 15.74
C TRP A 168 -6.71 10.90 15.05
N GLN A 169 -7.12 12.10 15.51
CA GLN A 169 -6.60 13.39 15.06
C GLN A 169 -5.39 13.87 15.90
N GLY A 170 -5.09 13.23 17.04
CA GLY A 170 -4.21 13.77 18.10
C GLY A 170 -2.72 13.43 18.04
N THR A 171 -2.21 12.78 17.00
CA THR A 171 -0.76 12.59 16.83
C THR A 171 -0.29 13.38 15.62
N GLU A 172 -0.09 14.68 15.83
CA GLU A 172 0.87 15.43 15.01
C GLU A 172 2.20 14.66 15.05
N ILE A 173 2.48 13.94 13.98
CA ILE A 173 3.82 13.49 13.67
C ILE A 173 4.66 14.77 13.68
N LYS A 174 5.55 14.91 14.66
CA LYS A 174 6.70 15.82 14.54
C LYS A 174 7.29 15.54 13.17
N ARG A 175 7.06 16.44 12.22
CA ARG A 175 7.48 16.29 10.83
C ARG A 175 8.94 15.91 10.88
N ASP A 176 9.26 14.67 10.54
CA ASP A 176 10.65 14.28 10.34
C ASP A 176 11.11 15.04 9.08
N PRO A 177 11.99 16.05 9.22
CA PRO A 177 12.34 16.93 8.11
C PRO A 177 13.09 16.19 6.99
N GLY A 178 13.54 14.94 7.23
CA GLY A 178 14.31 14.15 6.28
C GLY A 178 13.54 13.55 5.09
N VAL A 179 12.21 13.36 5.20
CA VAL A 179 11.48 12.48 4.25
C VAL A 179 10.74 13.24 3.13
N THR A 180 10.54 14.56 3.25
CA THR A 180 9.39 15.20 2.56
C THR A 180 9.65 15.95 1.25
N PRO A 181 10.78 16.65 1.00
CA PRO A 181 10.92 17.44 -0.24
C PRO A 181 11.35 16.64 -1.49
N LEU A 182 12.33 15.75 -1.35
CA LEU A 182 12.89 14.97 -2.48
C LEU A 182 11.95 13.84 -2.94
N TYR A 183 11.23 13.23 -1.98
CA TYR A 183 10.28 12.16 -2.27
C TYR A 183 9.08 12.63 -3.11
N ARG A 184 8.49 13.80 -2.80
CA ARG A 184 7.38 14.38 -3.58
C ARG A 184 7.80 14.80 -4.99
N ARG A 185 9.01 15.36 -5.13
CA ARG A 185 9.53 15.83 -6.42
C ARG A 185 9.79 14.66 -7.39
N ASN A 186 10.24 13.51 -6.87
CA ASN A 186 10.55 12.33 -7.67
C ASN A 186 9.34 11.44 -7.96
N GLN A 187 8.26 11.50 -7.16
CA GLN A 187 6.99 10.85 -7.50
C GLN A 187 6.39 11.44 -8.79
N ARG A 188 6.29 12.77 -8.89
CA ARG A 188 5.76 13.46 -10.10
C ARG A 188 6.50 13.09 -11.39
N ALA A 189 7.82 12.94 -11.35
CA ALA A 189 8.62 12.59 -12.53
C ALA A 189 8.42 11.13 -12.98
N ARG A 190 8.19 10.19 -12.05
CA ARG A 190 8.12 8.76 -12.35
C ARG A 190 6.72 8.23 -12.66
N PHE A 191 5.67 8.87 -12.13
CA PHE A 191 4.29 8.49 -12.45
C PHE A 191 3.93 8.76 -13.92
N GLY A 192 4.56 9.75 -14.56
CA GLY A 192 4.45 9.96 -16.01
C GLY A 192 5.03 8.80 -16.82
N GLU A 193 6.26 8.38 -16.51
CA GLU A 193 6.99 7.39 -17.32
C GLU A 193 6.51 5.94 -17.13
N ALA A 194 6.12 5.54 -15.90
CA ALA A 194 5.68 4.17 -15.63
C ALA A 194 4.31 3.84 -16.28
N ARG A 195 3.41 4.83 -16.36
CA ARG A 195 2.13 4.69 -17.06
C ARG A 195 2.31 4.66 -18.58
N GLU A 196 3.25 5.43 -19.14
CA GLU A 196 3.54 5.41 -20.57
C GLU A 196 4.03 4.02 -21.04
N MET A 197 4.80 3.31 -20.20
CA MET A 197 5.20 1.92 -20.49
C MET A 197 4.05 0.90 -20.36
N GLN A 198 3.13 1.08 -19.41
CA GLN A 198 1.96 0.20 -19.27
C GLN A 198 0.94 0.42 -20.40
N TYR A 199 0.67 1.67 -20.81
CA TYR A 199 -0.21 1.97 -21.94
C TYR A 199 0.34 1.47 -23.30
N ARG A 200 1.67 1.54 -23.52
CA ARG A 200 2.31 0.99 -24.73
C ARG A 200 2.27 -0.55 -24.83
N ARG A 201 2.00 -1.27 -23.72
CA ARG A 201 1.81 -2.73 -23.74
C ARG A 201 0.37 -3.14 -24.05
N VAL A 202 -0.62 -2.30 -23.73
CA VAL A 202 -2.04 -2.57 -24.01
C VAL A 202 -2.41 -2.16 -25.45
N ILE A 203 -1.68 -1.21 -26.04
CA ILE A 203 -1.87 -0.75 -27.43
C ILE A 203 -0.74 -1.31 -28.31
N ARG A 204 -0.77 -2.60 -28.60
CA ARG A 204 -0.20 -3.11 -29.86
C ARG A 204 -1.36 -3.68 -30.69
N PRO A 205 -1.71 -3.07 -31.83
CA PRO A 205 -2.61 -3.72 -32.76
C PRO A 205 -1.93 -5.00 -33.29
N LYS A 206 -2.74 -6.05 -33.50
CA LYS A 206 -2.36 -7.19 -34.33
C LYS A 206 -2.08 -6.72 -35.75
#